data_AF-A0A0F9E2P5-F1
#
_entry.id   AF-A0A0F9E2P5-F1
#
_cell.length_a   1.000
_cell.length_b   1.000
_cell.length_c   1.000
_cell.angle_alpha   90.00
_cell.angle_beta   90.00
_cell.angle_gamma   90.00
#
_symmetry.space_group_name_H-M   'P 1'
#
loop_
_entity.id
_entity.type
_entity.pdbx_description
1 polymer ?
#
loop_
_entity_poly.entity_id
_entity_poly.type
_entity_poly.pdbx_seq_one_letter_code
_entity_poly.pdbx_strand_id
1 'polypeptide(L)'
;TDLYIQISNFIKQNNPKPIGLCGIMLPCLEDFELATEYEAGDFSIERNVYLSLHCGLGIDTYPVGVNESSQKIYEILCLLQGLSQRYHKPLSARFVSDGIAKIGEKTDLKNPYLKDVIVNPL
;
A
#
# COMPACT_ATOMS: atom_id res chain seq x y z
N THR A 1 -0.19 -6.71 -18.61
CA THR A 1 -0.43 -8.17 -18.54
C THR A 1 -1.48 -8.44 -17.48
N ASP A 2 -2.16 -9.59 -17.49
CA ASP A 2 -3.19 -10.00 -16.52
C ASP A 2 -2.61 -10.77 -15.31
N LEU A 3 -1.29 -10.68 -15.11
CA LEU A 3 -0.53 -11.47 -14.15
C LEU A 3 -1.10 -11.46 -12.72
N TYR A 4 -1.43 -10.28 -12.18
CA TYR A 4 -1.97 -10.16 -10.82
C TYR A 4 -3.35 -10.83 -10.67
N ILE A 5 -4.15 -10.88 -11.74
CA ILE A 5 -5.42 -11.60 -11.77
C ILE A 5 -5.16 -13.11 -11.71
N GLN A 6 -4.20 -13.60 -12.50
CA GLN A 6 -3.82 -15.02 -12.49
C GLN A 6 -3.30 -15.46 -11.12
N ILE A 7 -2.38 -14.69 -10.51
CA ILE A 7 -1.81 -15.02 -9.20
C ILE A 7 -2.89 -14.98 -8.11
N SER A 8 -3.70 -13.93 -8.06
CA SER A 8 -4.74 -13.81 -7.02
C SER A 8 -5.82 -14.89 -7.15
N ASN A 9 -6.21 -15.26 -8.37
CA ASN A 9 -7.11 -16.38 -8.61
C ASN A 9 -6.50 -17.71 -8.17
N PHE A 10 -5.22 -17.94 -8.50
CA PHE A 10 -4.51 -19.14 -8.09
C PHE A 10 -4.49 -19.29 -6.57
N ILE A 11 -4.09 -18.25 -5.84
CA ILE A 11 -4.07 -18.25 -4.36
C ILE A 11 -5.47 -18.50 -3.80
N LYS A 12 -6.50 -17.85 -4.35
CA LYS A 12 -7.89 -18.02 -3.89
C LYS A 12 -8.43 -19.44 -4.10
N GLN A 13 -8.09 -20.07 -5.22
CA GLN A 13 -8.60 -21.41 -5.58
C GLN A 13 -7.81 -22.55 -4.94
N ASN A 14 -6.50 -22.36 -4.72
CA ASN A 14 -5.59 -23.42 -4.28
C ASN A 14 -5.14 -23.28 -2.83
N ASN A 15 -5.70 -22.34 -2.05
CA ASN A 15 -5.46 -22.28 -0.61
C ASN A 15 -6.39 -23.27 0.12
N PRO A 16 -5.87 -24.38 0.68
CA PRO A 16 -6.70 -25.40 1.31
C PRO A 16 -7.26 -24.98 2.67
N LYS A 17 -6.75 -23.91 3.28
CA LYS A 17 -7.14 -23.43 4.62
C LYS A 17 -7.06 -21.90 4.71
N PRO A 18 -7.94 -21.15 4.01
CA PRO A 18 -7.93 -19.70 4.09
C PRO A 18 -8.38 -19.24 5.48
N ILE A 19 -7.48 -18.62 6.23
CA ILE A 19 -7.74 -17.99 7.53
C ILE A 19 -7.18 -16.56 7.55
N GLY A 20 -7.93 -15.62 8.13
CA GLY A 20 -7.53 -14.21 8.20
C GLY A 20 -7.37 -13.56 6.82
N LEU A 21 -6.40 -12.64 6.71
CA LEU A 21 -6.08 -11.91 5.49
C LEU A 21 -5.24 -12.81 4.56
N CYS A 22 -5.90 -13.43 3.59
CA CYS A 22 -5.28 -14.30 2.60
C CYS A 22 -5.19 -13.61 1.22
N GLY A 23 -4.03 -13.65 0.58
CA GLY A 23 -3.84 -13.08 -0.76
C GLY A 23 -2.41 -12.66 -1.03
N ILE A 24 -2.22 -12.00 -2.17
CA ILE A 24 -0.99 -11.23 -2.43
C ILE A 24 -1.01 -10.02 -1.50
N MET A 25 0.11 -9.72 -0.86
CA MET A 25 0.31 -8.50 -0.07
C MET A 25 1.34 -7.63 -0.77
N LEU A 26 1.15 -6.31 -0.74
CA LEU A 26 2.05 -5.34 -1.34
C LEU A 26 2.39 -4.24 -0.32
N PRO A 27 3.03 -4.61 0.81
CA PRO A 27 3.35 -3.68 1.87
C PRO A 27 4.57 -2.83 1.48
N CYS A 28 4.34 -1.56 1.18
CA CYS A 28 5.35 -0.67 0.58
C CYS A 28 6.68 -0.67 1.36
N LEU A 29 6.63 -0.56 2.70
CA LEU A 29 7.85 -0.43 3.52
C LEU A 29 8.33 -1.78 4.09
N GLU A 30 7.49 -2.83 4.11
CA GLU A 30 7.90 -4.15 4.61
C GLU A 30 8.61 -4.99 3.53
N ASP A 31 8.38 -4.69 2.24
CA ASP A 31 9.09 -5.27 1.10
C ASP A 31 10.18 -4.29 0.60
N PHE A 32 11.45 -4.71 0.66
CA PHE A 32 12.58 -3.80 0.46
C PHE A 32 12.77 -3.42 -1.01
N GLU A 33 12.45 -4.32 -1.91
CA GLU A 33 12.38 -4.09 -3.34
C GLU A 33 11.25 -3.12 -3.65
N LEU A 34 10.06 -3.32 -3.09
CA LEU A 34 8.91 -2.43 -3.28
C LEU A 34 9.17 -1.01 -2.76
N ALA A 35 9.84 -0.88 -1.60
CA ALA A 35 10.30 0.40 -1.08
C ALA A 35 11.30 1.09 -2.04
N THR A 36 12.16 0.32 -2.74
CA THR A 36 13.06 0.86 -3.76
C THR A 36 12.28 1.39 -4.96
N GLU A 37 11.28 0.64 -5.43
CA GLU A 37 10.39 1.05 -6.52
C GLU A 37 9.56 2.29 -6.14
N TYR A 38 9.15 2.39 -4.87
CA TYR A 38 8.50 3.59 -4.34
C TYR A 38 9.42 4.81 -4.42
N GLU A 39 10.66 4.71 -3.95
CA GLU A 39 11.63 5.81 -4.02
C GLU A 39 11.94 6.19 -5.48
N ALA A 40 11.95 5.23 -6.41
CA ALA A 40 12.11 5.46 -7.84
C ALA A 40 10.87 6.13 -8.49
N GLY A 41 9.72 6.18 -7.80
CA GLY A 41 8.45 6.69 -8.31
C GLY A 41 7.61 5.68 -9.10
N ASP A 42 8.09 4.45 -9.23
CA ASP A 42 7.42 3.36 -9.95
C ASP A 42 6.31 2.69 -9.12
N PHE A 43 6.23 3.00 -7.83
CA PHE A 43 5.17 2.56 -6.91
C PHE A 43 4.38 3.72 -6.27
N SER A 44 3.78 4.55 -7.12
CA SER A 44 2.91 5.66 -6.70
C SER A 44 1.66 5.19 -5.93
N ILE A 45 0.97 6.14 -5.28
CA ILE A 45 -0.25 5.84 -4.52
C ILE A 45 -1.35 5.30 -5.43
N GLU A 46 -1.47 5.82 -6.67
CA GLU A 46 -2.45 5.36 -7.65
C GLU A 46 -2.16 3.93 -8.07
N ARG A 47 -0.88 3.59 -8.25
CA ARG A 47 -0.47 2.21 -8.53
C ARG A 47 -0.78 1.30 -7.35
N ASN A 48 -0.52 1.73 -6.12
CA ASN A 48 -0.86 0.98 -4.92
C ASN A 48 -2.39 0.76 -4.80
N VAL A 49 -3.21 1.79 -5.03
CA VAL A 49 -4.68 1.70 -5.04
C VAL A 49 -5.18 0.78 -6.16
N TYR A 50 -4.57 0.82 -7.35
CA TYR A 50 -4.89 -0.12 -8.42
C TYR A 50 -4.59 -1.57 -8.00
N LEU A 51 -3.38 -1.82 -7.50
CA LEU A 51 -2.96 -3.16 -7.07
C LEU A 51 -3.73 -3.65 -5.84
N SER A 52 -4.24 -2.73 -5.01
CA SER A 52 -5.10 -3.02 -3.87
C SER A 52 -6.34 -3.82 -4.26
N LEU A 53 -6.89 -3.59 -5.45
CA LEU A 53 -8.03 -4.35 -5.99
C LEU A 53 -7.69 -5.83 -6.20
N HIS A 54 -6.42 -6.15 -6.43
CA HIS A 54 -5.90 -7.49 -6.68
C HIS A 54 -5.28 -8.17 -5.44
N CYS A 55 -5.06 -7.43 -4.36
CA CYS A 55 -4.38 -7.90 -3.14
C CYS A 55 -5.36 -8.33 -2.02
N GLY A 56 -4.86 -8.81 -0.89
CA GLY A 56 -5.67 -9.22 0.27
C GLY A 56 -6.10 -8.11 1.23
N LEU A 57 -5.55 -6.90 1.11
CA LEU A 57 -5.63 -5.84 2.13
C LEU A 57 -6.21 -4.52 1.59
N GLY A 58 -5.43 -3.78 0.80
CA GLY A 58 -5.66 -2.38 0.48
C GLY A 58 -4.33 -1.63 0.43
N ILE A 59 -4.34 -0.34 0.80
CA ILE A 59 -3.11 0.41 1.00
C ILE A 59 -2.43 -0.14 2.26
N ASP A 60 -1.20 -0.62 2.13
CA ASP A 60 -0.45 -1.20 3.23
C ASP A 60 0.97 -0.66 3.32
N THR A 61 1.36 -0.39 4.57
CA THR A 61 2.60 0.29 4.97
C THR A 61 3.04 1.44 4.07
N TYR A 62 2.11 2.25 3.57
CA TYR A 62 2.47 3.30 2.62
C TYR A 62 3.05 4.52 3.36
N PRO A 63 4.26 4.99 3.04
CA PRO A 63 4.89 6.12 3.72
C PRO A 63 4.10 7.42 3.51
N VAL A 64 4.05 8.26 4.55
CA VAL A 64 3.44 9.59 4.50
C VAL A 64 4.27 10.60 5.32
N GLY A 65 4.47 11.78 4.75
CA GLY A 65 5.21 12.86 5.39
C GLY A 65 4.35 13.63 6.40
N VAL A 66 4.97 14.20 7.43
CA VAL A 66 4.25 14.98 8.46
C VAL A 66 3.62 16.27 7.93
N ASN A 67 4.07 16.74 6.77
CA ASN A 67 3.54 17.91 6.07
C ASN A 67 2.62 17.55 4.89
N GLU A 68 2.22 16.28 4.76
CA GLU A 68 1.24 15.88 3.75
C GLU A 68 -0.12 16.54 4.02
N SER A 69 -0.83 16.86 2.93
CA SER A 69 -2.14 17.49 3.00
C SER A 69 -3.17 16.52 3.57
N SER A 70 -3.81 16.92 4.68
CA SER A 70 -4.95 16.17 5.24
C SER A 70 -6.10 16.01 4.24
N GLN A 71 -6.29 17.00 3.36
CA GLN A 71 -7.27 16.94 2.28
C GLN A 71 -6.93 15.85 1.26
N LYS A 72 -5.64 15.70 0.89
CA LYS A 72 -5.19 14.65 -0.03
C LYS A 72 -5.42 13.26 0.57
N ILE A 73 -5.10 13.07 1.85
CA ILE A 73 -5.37 11.81 2.57
C ILE A 73 -6.87 11.52 2.58
N TYR A 74 -7.70 12.51 2.89
CA TYR A 74 -9.16 12.37 2.88
C TYR A 74 -9.70 11.92 1.51
N GLU A 75 -9.23 12.53 0.42
CA GLU A 75 -9.62 12.17 -0.95
C GLU A 75 -9.26 10.72 -1.30
N ILE A 76 -8.07 10.27 -0.89
CA ILE A 76 -7.64 8.87 -1.08
C ILE A 76 -8.54 7.91 -0.29
N LEU A 77 -8.89 8.25 0.95
CA LEU A 77 -9.80 7.42 1.75
C LEU A 77 -11.21 7.36 1.16
N CYS A 78 -11.73 8.46 0.63
CA CYS A 78 -13.01 8.49 -0.10
C CYS A 78 -12.95 7.64 -1.37
N LEU A 79 -11.84 7.69 -2.12
CA LEU A 79 -11.62 6.85 -3.30
C LEU A 79 -11.62 5.36 -2.91
N LEU A 80 -10.86 4.98 -1.88
CA LEU A 80 -10.83 3.60 -1.39
C LEU A 80 -12.22 3.12 -0.93
N GLN A 81 -12.98 3.97 -0.24
CA GLN A 81 -14.36 3.66 0.15
C GLN A 81 -15.23 3.39 -1.08
N GLY A 82 -15.17 4.25 -2.10
CA GLY A 82 -15.93 4.08 -3.34
C GLY A 82 -15.55 2.80 -4.09
N LEU A 83 -14.25 2.49 -4.17
CA LEU A 83 -13.75 1.25 -4.77
C LEU A 83 -14.19 0.00 -3.99
N SER A 84 -14.11 0.06 -2.67
CA SER A 84 -14.55 -1.01 -1.77
C SER A 84 -16.02 -1.35 -1.99
N GLN A 85 -16.88 -0.32 -2.04
CA GLN A 85 -18.32 -0.48 -2.33
C GLN A 85 -18.57 -1.02 -3.73
N ARG A 86 -17.92 -0.44 -4.76
CA ARG A 86 -18.10 -0.82 -6.17
C ARG A 86 -17.76 -2.27 -6.42
N TYR A 87 -16.64 -2.75 -5.87
CA TYR A 87 -16.13 -4.09 -6.11
C TYR A 87 -16.51 -5.10 -5.01
N HIS A 88 -17.31 -4.68 -4.02
CA HIS A 88 -17.71 -5.50 -2.87
C HIS A 88 -16.50 -6.17 -2.20
N LYS A 89 -15.41 -5.40 -2.06
CA LYS A 89 -14.12 -5.88 -1.54
C LYS A 89 -13.72 -5.02 -0.35
N PRO A 90 -13.48 -5.60 0.84
CA PRO A 90 -12.96 -4.84 1.96
C PRO A 90 -11.56 -4.33 1.61
N LEU A 91 -11.37 -3.00 1.66
CA LEU A 91 -10.09 -2.35 1.44
C LEU A 91 -9.68 -1.59 2.71
N SER A 92 -8.51 -1.90 3.25
CA SER A 92 -7.89 -1.16 4.35
C SER A 92 -6.98 -0.04 3.85
N ALA A 93 -6.68 0.92 4.72
CA ALA A 93 -5.62 1.90 4.49
C ALA A 93 -4.70 1.99 5.71
N ARG A 94 -3.41 1.71 5.51
CA ARG A 94 -2.36 1.84 6.52
C ARG A 94 -1.25 2.74 5.97
N PHE A 95 -1.30 4.00 6.36
CA PHE A 95 -0.22 4.95 6.16
C PHE A 95 0.78 4.88 7.33
N VAL A 96 2.06 5.11 7.05
CA VAL A 96 3.15 5.00 8.02
C VAL A 96 4.00 6.27 7.98
N SER A 97 4.31 6.80 9.16
CA SER A 97 5.18 7.95 9.35
C SER A 97 6.08 7.69 10.55
N ASP A 98 7.29 8.23 10.54
CA ASP A 98 8.16 8.29 11.71
C ASP A 98 7.79 9.46 12.66
N GLY A 99 6.81 10.28 12.26
CA GLY A 99 6.34 11.44 13.02
C GLY A 99 7.24 12.66 12.93
N ILE A 100 8.28 12.64 12.08
CA ILE A 100 9.25 13.74 11.94
C ILE A 100 9.45 14.12 10.47
N ALA A 101 9.71 13.14 9.59
CA ALA A 101 10.11 13.37 8.22
C ALA A 101 8.99 14.03 7.40
N LYS A 102 9.37 15.08 6.67
CA LYS A 102 8.53 15.74 5.65
C LYS A 102 8.73 15.08 4.29
N ILE A 103 7.85 15.43 3.35
CA ILE A 103 8.03 15.14 1.93
C ILE A 103 9.42 15.64 1.49
N GLY A 104 10.19 14.75 0.85
CA GLY A 104 11.57 14.97 0.42
C GLY A 104 12.64 14.65 1.48
N GLU A 105 12.25 14.33 2.72
CA GLU A 105 13.15 13.93 3.79
C GLU A 105 13.15 12.40 3.95
N LYS A 106 14.27 11.86 4.44
CA LYS A 106 14.40 10.42 4.73
C LYS A 106 13.82 10.09 6.10
N THR A 107 13.05 9.02 6.19
CA THR A 107 12.51 8.53 7.46
C THR A 107 13.57 7.92 8.38
N ASP A 108 13.27 7.89 9.68
CA ASP A 108 13.94 7.06 10.71
C ASP A 108 12.89 6.25 11.50
N LEU A 109 12.38 5.17 10.88
CA LEU A 109 11.29 4.35 11.40
C LEU A 109 11.69 3.50 12.61
N LYS A 110 12.99 3.32 12.85
CA LYS A 110 13.55 2.51 13.95
C LYS A 110 12.97 1.10 14.05
N ASN A 111 12.60 0.53 12.91
CA ASN A 111 12.01 -0.80 12.82
C ASN A 111 12.77 -1.62 11.78
N PRO A 112 13.42 -2.75 12.16
CA PRO A 112 14.22 -3.54 11.22
C PRO A 112 13.39 -4.20 10.11
N TYR A 113 12.07 -4.27 10.25
CA TYR A 113 11.16 -4.82 9.26
C TYR A 113 10.53 -3.75 8.35
N LEU A 114 10.84 -2.47 8.56
CA LEU A 114 10.42 -1.38 7.70
C LEU A 114 11.64 -0.70 7.11
N LYS A 115 11.70 -0.59 5.80
CA LYS A 115 12.78 0.12 5.12
C LYS A 115 12.55 1.63 5.20
N ASP A 116 13.57 2.36 5.63
CA ASP A 116 13.57 3.82 5.56
C ASP A 116 13.66 4.31 4.11
N VAL A 117 12.86 5.31 3.78
CA VAL A 117 12.73 5.87 2.42
C VAL A 117 12.74 7.40 2.45
N ILE A 118 13.08 8.01 1.32
CA ILE A 118 12.76 9.42 1.06
C ILE A 118 11.26 9.52 0.78
N VAL A 119 10.55 10.33 1.57
CA VAL A 119 9.10 10.45 1.47
C VAL A 119 8.72 11.22 0.20
N ASN A 120 8.07 10.54 -0.74
CA ASN A 120 7.40 11.12 -1.89
C ASN A 120 6.01 11.65 -1.52
N PRO A 121 5.51 12.70 -2.22
CA PRO A 121 4.15 13.17 -2.04
C PRO A 121 3.13 12.11 -2.45
N LEU A 122 1.97 12.09 -1.77
CA LEU A 122 0.81 11.29 -2.18
C LEU A 122 0.16 11.83 -3.45
#